data_AF-A0A8C5U9W2-F1
#
_entry.id   AF-A0A8C5U9W2-F1
#
_cell.length_a   1.000
_cell.length_b   1.000
_cell.length_c   1.000
_cell.angle_alpha   90.00
_cell.angle_beta   90.00
_cell.angle_gamma   90.00
#
_symmetry.space_group_name_H-M   'P 1'
#
loop_
_entity.id
_entity.type
_entity.pdbx_description
1 polymer ?
#
loop_
_entity_poly.entity_id
_entity_poly.type
_entity_poly.pdbx_seq_one_letter_code
_entity_poly.pdbx_strand_id
1 'polypeptide(L)'
;MLDMLDIEGLYPLYSRVEQYLEEFPEERSTLQIDGPYNEAFYEKLLDLSLEDDGTVAFALTKVQQYRIAMTAKDCSIMIALSPCLQDECSEQRPVVLTSKSRFTFSVSVLDLDLKPYESIPHQYKLDGEIVNYYLKNVQAKEDPVMSNLFKENEDCTLVLHKV
;
A
#
# COMPACT_ATOMS: atom_id res chain seq x y z
N MET A 1 0.24 1.92 -11.53
CA MET A 1 0.08 1.28 -10.21
C MET A 1 0.80 -0.06 -10.26
N LEU A 2 1.43 -0.52 -9.18
CA LEU A 2 2.29 -1.72 -9.19
C LEU A 2 1.55 -3.01 -8.79
N ASP A 3 0.47 -2.90 -8.02
CA ASP A 3 -0.41 -4.03 -7.72
C ASP A 3 -1.45 -4.19 -8.84
N MET A 4 -1.04 -4.87 -9.92
CA MET A 4 -1.84 -5.02 -11.14
C MET A 4 -2.64 -6.32 -11.19
N LEU A 5 -2.25 -7.33 -10.40
CA LEU A 5 -2.85 -8.67 -10.41
C LEU A 5 -3.81 -8.92 -9.25
N ASP A 6 -3.87 -7.98 -8.29
CA ASP A 6 -4.47 -8.18 -6.98
C ASP A 6 -3.82 -9.34 -6.20
N ILE A 7 -4.12 -9.47 -4.90
CA ILE A 7 -3.53 -10.51 -4.06
C ILE A 7 -3.95 -11.91 -4.51
N GLU A 8 -5.17 -12.08 -5.05
CA GLU A 8 -5.64 -13.35 -5.61
C GLU A 8 -4.83 -13.80 -6.83
N GLY A 9 -4.49 -12.87 -7.73
CA GLY A 9 -3.68 -13.16 -8.92
C GLY A 9 -2.18 -13.26 -8.61
N LEU A 10 -1.71 -12.58 -7.56
CA LEU A 10 -0.32 -12.64 -7.12
C LEU A 10 0.02 -13.92 -6.36
N TYR A 11 -0.88 -14.43 -5.51
CA TYR A 11 -0.58 -15.53 -4.59
C TYR A 11 -0.06 -16.82 -5.27
N PRO A 12 -0.54 -17.21 -6.47
CA PRO A 12 0.07 -18.29 -7.25
C PRO A 12 1.52 -18.02 -7.66
N LEU A 13 1.88 -16.77 -7.98
CA LEU A 13 3.25 -16.37 -8.31
C LEU A 13 4.15 -16.43 -7.08
N TYR A 14 3.65 -15.97 -5.92
CA TYR A 14 4.35 -16.15 -4.64
C TYR A 14 4.64 -17.62 -4.37
N SER A 15 3.64 -18.49 -4.54
CA SER A 15 3.79 -19.94 -4.33
C SER A 15 4.86 -20.56 -5.25
N ARG A 16 4.98 -20.08 -6.49
CA ARG A 16 6.05 -20.51 -7.44
C ARG A 16 7.44 -20.12 -6.93
N VAL A 17 7.58 -18.92 -6.39
CA VAL A 17 8.86 -18.47 -5.81
C VAL A 17 9.20 -19.29 -4.56
N GLU A 18 8.22 -19.56 -3.69
CA GLU A 18 8.42 -20.41 -2.52
C GLU A 18 8.87 -21.81 -2.88
N GLN A 19 8.20 -22.46 -3.85
CA GLN A 19 8.60 -23.79 -4.32
C GLN A 19 10.04 -23.81 -4.83
N TYR A 20 10.46 -22.77 -5.56
CA TYR A 20 11.85 -22.64 -5.99
C TYR A 20 12.82 -22.49 -4.82
N LEU A 21 12.46 -21.70 -3.80
CA LEU A 21 13.30 -21.50 -2.61
C LEU A 21 13.34 -22.72 -1.67
N GLU A 22 12.29 -23.55 -1.66
CA GLU A 22 12.30 -24.83 -0.95
C GLU A 22 13.33 -25.80 -1.57
N GLU A 23 13.46 -25.79 -2.90
CA GLU A 23 14.45 -26.59 -3.62
C GLU A 23 15.86 -25.97 -3.55
N PHE A 24 15.97 -24.64 -3.58
CA PHE A 24 17.23 -23.89 -3.65
C PHE A 24 17.28 -22.76 -2.59
N PRO A 25 17.39 -23.09 -1.28
CA PRO A 25 17.29 -22.09 -0.21
C PRO A 25 18.42 -21.05 -0.24
N GLU A 26 19.60 -21.42 -0.71
CA GLU A 26 20.76 -20.54 -0.88
C GLU A 26 20.52 -19.38 -1.86
N GLU A 27 19.64 -19.58 -2.85
CA GLU A 27 19.35 -18.59 -3.90
C GLU A 27 18.55 -17.40 -3.37
N ARG A 28 17.97 -17.46 -2.16
CA ARG A 28 17.24 -16.34 -1.55
C ARG A 28 18.07 -15.05 -1.55
N SER A 29 19.34 -15.17 -1.22
CA SER A 29 20.28 -14.04 -1.18
C SER A 29 20.65 -13.54 -2.58
N THR A 30 20.90 -14.45 -3.52
CA THR A 30 21.19 -14.16 -4.93
C THR A 30 20.03 -13.43 -5.62
N LEU A 31 18.80 -13.85 -5.32
CA LEU A 31 17.56 -13.26 -5.84
C LEU A 31 17.24 -11.90 -5.23
N GLN A 32 18.02 -11.44 -4.24
CA GLN A 32 17.85 -10.15 -3.57
C GLN A 32 16.46 -9.98 -2.96
N ILE A 33 15.88 -11.05 -2.41
CA ILE A 33 14.51 -11.01 -1.84
C ILE A 33 14.43 -10.00 -0.70
N ASP A 34 15.45 -10.02 0.17
CA ASP A 34 15.57 -9.13 1.34
C ASP A 34 16.57 -8.00 1.11
N GLY A 35 16.88 -7.70 -0.16
CA GLY A 35 17.84 -6.68 -0.56
C GLY A 35 19.23 -7.22 -0.89
N PRO A 36 20.21 -6.33 -1.10
CA PRO A 36 20.14 -4.88 -0.90
C PRO A 36 19.21 -4.18 -1.91
N TYR A 37 18.47 -3.16 -1.44
CA TYR A 37 17.56 -2.35 -2.24
C TYR A 37 18.32 -1.22 -2.94
N ASN A 38 19.05 -1.57 -4.01
CA ASN A 38 19.90 -0.65 -4.77
C ASN A 38 19.30 -0.30 -6.15
N GLU A 39 20.06 0.40 -7.00
CA GLU A 39 19.63 0.78 -8.35
C GLU A 39 19.25 -0.42 -9.22
N ALA A 40 20.00 -1.53 -9.14
CA ALA A 40 19.67 -2.73 -9.90
C ALA A 40 18.33 -3.36 -9.46
N PHE A 41 18.01 -3.31 -8.17
CA PHE A 41 16.67 -3.67 -7.67
C PHE A 41 15.61 -2.72 -8.23
N TYR A 42 15.88 -1.41 -8.26
CA TYR A 42 14.97 -0.41 -8.81
C TYR A 42 14.65 -0.65 -10.29
N GLU A 43 15.66 -0.90 -11.12
CA GLU A 43 15.49 -1.16 -12.55
C GLU A 43 14.61 -2.39 -12.83
N LYS A 44 14.73 -3.47 -12.04
CA LYS A 44 13.88 -4.66 -12.17
C LYS A 44 12.40 -4.34 -11.99
N LEU A 45 12.06 -3.35 -11.16
CA LEU A 45 10.67 -2.99 -10.88
C LEU A 45 10.01 -2.21 -12.01
N LEU A 46 10.80 -1.68 -12.95
CA LEU A 46 10.29 -0.94 -14.10
C LEU A 46 9.68 -1.86 -15.17
N ASP A 47 9.88 -3.17 -15.08
CA ASP A 47 9.22 -4.13 -15.97
C ASP A 47 7.73 -4.28 -15.62
N LEU A 48 6.89 -3.60 -16.40
CA LEU A 48 5.44 -3.60 -16.24
C LEU A 48 4.73 -4.66 -17.12
N SER A 49 5.46 -5.62 -17.71
CA SER A 49 4.87 -6.72 -18.47
C SER A 49 3.86 -7.49 -17.62
N LEU A 50 2.72 -7.89 -18.19
CA LEU A 50 1.67 -8.64 -17.48
C LEU A 50 1.55 -10.09 -17.93
N GLU A 51 2.24 -10.44 -19.02
CA GLU A 51 2.21 -11.79 -19.58
C GLU A 51 3.12 -12.70 -18.75
N ASP A 52 2.52 -13.67 -18.06
CA ASP A 52 3.27 -14.68 -17.31
C ASP A 52 3.97 -15.64 -18.28
N ASP A 53 5.29 -15.54 -18.35
CA ASP A 53 6.15 -16.40 -19.15
C ASP A 53 6.47 -17.75 -18.46
N GLY A 54 5.91 -17.98 -17.28
CA GLY A 54 6.11 -19.19 -16.47
C GLY A 54 7.41 -19.20 -15.66
N THR A 55 8.24 -18.16 -15.76
CA THR A 55 9.53 -18.12 -15.07
C THR A 55 9.41 -17.72 -13.59
N VAL A 56 10.42 -18.11 -12.80
CA VAL A 56 10.58 -17.62 -11.41
C VAL A 56 10.95 -16.14 -11.41
N ALA A 57 11.70 -15.67 -12.41
CA ALA A 57 12.09 -14.26 -12.52
C ALA A 57 10.88 -13.34 -12.68
N PHE A 58 9.94 -13.67 -13.58
CA PHE A 58 8.69 -12.94 -13.73
C PHE A 58 7.88 -12.93 -12.42
N ALA A 59 7.69 -14.10 -11.82
CA ALA A 59 6.95 -14.25 -10.57
C ALA A 59 7.56 -13.40 -9.44
N LEU A 60 8.89 -13.43 -9.31
CA LEU A 60 9.63 -12.64 -8.33
C LEU A 60 9.47 -11.14 -8.58
N THR A 61 9.56 -10.68 -9.83
CA THR A 61 9.33 -9.25 -10.17
C THR A 61 7.94 -8.81 -9.72
N LYS A 62 6.90 -9.61 -9.96
CA LYS A 62 5.53 -9.29 -9.52
C LYS A 62 5.40 -9.27 -8.01
N VAL A 63 6.02 -10.22 -7.32
CA VAL A 63 6.06 -10.26 -5.85
C VAL A 63 6.72 -9.00 -5.27
N GLN A 64 7.85 -8.55 -5.84
CA GLN A 64 8.53 -7.34 -5.38
C GLN A 64 7.71 -6.07 -5.67
N GLN A 65 7.11 -5.97 -6.85
CA GLN A 65 6.19 -4.88 -7.20
C GLN A 65 5.00 -4.80 -6.22
N TYR A 66 4.42 -5.94 -5.85
CA TYR A 66 3.35 -6.00 -4.86
C TYR A 66 3.78 -5.49 -3.49
N ARG A 67 4.94 -5.91 -2.98
CA ARG A 67 5.44 -5.45 -1.66
C ARG A 67 5.60 -3.93 -1.60
N ILE A 68 6.07 -3.32 -2.69
CA ILE A 68 6.16 -1.86 -2.81
C ILE A 68 4.78 -1.23 -2.88
N ALA A 69 3.86 -1.81 -3.64
CA ALA A 69 2.49 -1.34 -3.69
C ALA A 69 1.82 -1.36 -2.31
N MET A 70 1.99 -2.44 -1.54
CA MET A 70 1.49 -2.54 -0.17
C MET A 70 2.14 -1.54 0.78
N THR A 71 3.42 -1.22 0.58
CA THR A 71 4.09 -0.16 1.34
C THR A 71 3.47 1.21 1.04
N ALA A 72 3.24 1.52 -0.24
CA ALA A 72 2.62 2.78 -0.65
C ALA A 72 1.13 2.88 -0.24
N LYS A 73 0.40 1.75 -0.18
CA LYS A 73 -0.98 1.71 0.32
C LYS A 73 -1.08 2.02 1.82
N ASP A 74 -0.07 1.60 2.60
CA ASP A 74 -0.02 1.76 4.05
C ASP A 74 0.86 2.95 4.51
N CYS A 75 1.28 3.82 3.61
CA CYS A 75 2.12 4.98 3.96
C CYS A 75 1.29 6.15 4.50
N SER A 76 1.93 7.01 5.31
CA SER A 76 1.29 8.21 5.86
C SER A 76 1.69 9.46 5.08
N ILE A 77 0.75 10.40 4.91
CA ILE A 77 1.04 11.74 4.35
C ILE A 77 1.03 12.75 5.48
N MET A 78 2.17 13.39 5.74
CA MET A 78 2.30 14.47 6.70
C MET A 78 2.22 15.82 5.99
N ILE A 79 1.32 16.69 6.47
CA ILE A 79 1.15 18.06 5.97
C ILE A 79 1.42 19.01 7.12
N ALA A 80 2.49 19.81 7.02
CA ALA A 80 2.82 20.83 8.00
C ALA A 80 2.48 22.22 7.46
N LEU A 81 1.69 22.98 8.22
CA LEU A 81 1.27 24.35 7.92
C LEU A 81 1.90 25.32 8.92
N SER A 82 2.61 26.33 8.42
CA SER A 82 3.17 27.41 9.24
C SER A 82 2.63 28.76 8.76
N PRO A 83 2.12 29.63 9.65
CA PRO A 83 1.76 30.99 9.29
C PRO A 83 2.95 31.74 8.67
N CYS A 84 2.71 32.60 7.68
CA CYS A 84 3.76 33.46 7.11
C CYS A 84 3.34 34.93 7.05
N LEU A 85 4.29 35.83 7.31
CA LEU A 85 4.12 37.28 7.17
C LEU A 85 4.52 37.74 5.76
N GLN A 86 3.99 38.89 5.33
CA GLN A 86 4.00 39.35 3.94
C GLN A 86 5.39 39.69 3.37
N ASP A 87 6.37 40.02 4.22
CA ASP A 87 7.71 40.50 3.81
C ASP A 87 8.81 39.43 3.78
N GLU A 88 8.58 38.24 4.33
CA GLU A 88 9.58 37.15 4.40
C GLU A 88 9.40 36.11 3.28
N CYS A 89 8.60 36.43 2.26
CA CYS A 89 8.26 35.50 1.19
C CYS A 89 9.41 35.40 0.18
N SER A 90 10.52 34.75 0.56
CA SER A 90 11.48 34.22 -0.38
C SER A 90 10.72 33.33 -1.39
N GLU A 91 10.88 33.57 -2.69
CA GLU A 91 10.06 33.03 -3.79
C GLU A 91 10.02 31.49 -3.95
N GLN A 92 10.59 30.74 -3.02
CA GLN A 92 10.87 29.31 -3.22
C GLN A 92 9.91 28.36 -2.51
N ARG A 93 9.00 28.83 -1.65
CA ARG A 93 8.08 27.95 -0.90
C ARG A 93 6.63 28.08 -1.36
N PRO A 94 5.91 26.97 -1.60
CA PRO A 94 4.52 27.03 -1.99
C PRO A 94 3.67 27.56 -0.82
N VAL A 95 2.77 28.50 -1.13
CA VAL A 95 1.93 29.21 -0.16
C VAL A 95 0.46 28.87 -0.42
N VAL A 96 -0.27 28.54 0.64
CA VAL A 96 -1.74 28.44 0.60
C VAL A 96 -2.33 29.75 1.13
N LEU A 97 -3.15 30.37 0.30
CA LEU A 97 -3.93 31.56 0.66
C LEU A 97 -5.33 31.15 1.11
N THR A 98 -5.73 31.62 2.28
CA THR A 98 -7.12 31.57 2.74
C THR A 98 -7.67 32.99 2.82
N SER A 99 -8.98 33.15 3.02
CA SER A 99 -9.63 34.46 3.12
C SER A 99 -9.13 35.33 4.28
N LYS A 100 -8.45 34.75 5.28
CA LYS A 100 -8.00 35.45 6.50
C LYS A 100 -6.53 35.28 6.85
N SER A 101 -5.86 34.26 6.29
CA SER A 101 -4.50 33.87 6.69
C SER A 101 -3.69 33.34 5.51
N ARG A 102 -2.36 33.42 5.63
CA ARG A 102 -1.40 32.85 4.68
C ARG A 102 -0.56 31.80 5.40
N PHE A 103 -0.40 30.64 4.77
CA PHE A 103 0.42 29.55 5.30
C PHE A 103 1.45 29.12 4.26
N THR A 104 2.71 29.00 4.68
CA THR A 104 3.66 28.14 3.98
C THR A 104 3.39 26.71 4.38
N PHE A 105 3.48 25.78 3.44
CA PHE A 105 3.30 24.37 3.74
C PHE A 105 4.45 23.50 3.25
N SER A 106 4.56 22.33 3.87
CA SER A 106 5.42 21.25 3.40
C SER A 106 4.64 19.94 3.49
N VAL A 107 4.87 19.06 2.52
CA VAL A 107 4.26 17.73 2.45
C VAL A 107 5.40 16.71 2.51
N SER A 108 5.20 15.64 3.27
CA SER A 108 6.15 14.53 3.36
C SER A 108 5.40 13.22 3.38
N VAL A 109 6.01 12.17 2.87
CA VAL A 109 5.51 10.79 2.97
C VAL A 109 6.33 10.08 4.04
N LEU A 110 5.64 9.41 4.96
CA LEU A 110 6.22 8.66 6.07
C LEU A 110 5.87 7.17 5.93
N ASP A 111 6.48 6.33 6.77
CA ASP A 111 6.20 4.89 6.86
C ASP A 111 6.49 4.13 5.54
N LEU A 112 7.68 4.37 4.97
CA LEU A 112 8.14 3.79 3.70
C LEU A 112 9.00 2.52 3.86
N ASP A 113 8.89 1.85 5.01
CA ASP A 113 9.59 0.58 5.25
C ASP A 113 8.94 -0.52 4.41
N LEU A 114 9.74 -1.16 3.55
CA LEU A 114 9.23 -2.18 2.62
C LEU A 114 8.55 -3.32 3.40
N LYS A 115 7.32 -3.67 3.00
CA LYS A 115 6.61 -4.81 3.60
C LYS A 115 7.43 -6.11 3.47
N PRO A 116 7.51 -6.94 4.52
CA PRO A 116 8.29 -8.18 4.50
C PRO A 116 7.67 -9.20 3.53
N TYR A 117 8.52 -10.03 2.92
CA TYR A 117 8.11 -11.04 1.94
C TYR A 117 7.14 -12.06 2.57
N GLU A 118 7.39 -12.46 3.82
CA GLU A 118 6.61 -13.44 4.58
C GLU A 118 5.20 -12.95 4.94
N SER A 119 4.88 -11.68 4.73
CA SER A 119 3.55 -11.14 4.99
C SER A 119 2.53 -11.50 3.90
N ILE A 120 2.97 -11.92 2.71
CA ILE A 120 2.09 -12.16 1.56
C ILE A 120 1.00 -13.21 1.84
N PRO A 121 1.31 -14.38 2.45
CA PRO A 121 0.27 -15.34 2.83
C PRO A 121 -0.76 -14.79 3.81
N HIS A 122 -0.31 -13.94 4.74
CA HIS A 122 -1.22 -13.29 5.68
C HIS A 122 -2.16 -12.32 4.94
N GLN A 123 -1.65 -11.53 4.00
CA GLN A 123 -2.46 -10.61 3.20
C GLN A 123 -3.51 -11.34 2.36
N TYR A 124 -3.14 -12.45 1.71
CA TYR A 124 -4.09 -13.27 0.96
C TYR A 124 -5.24 -13.79 1.83
N LYS A 125 -4.90 -14.28 3.03
CA LYS A 125 -5.92 -14.74 3.98
C LYS A 125 -6.81 -13.60 4.47
N LEU A 126 -6.21 -12.46 4.83
CA LEU A 126 -6.92 -11.31 5.37
C LEU A 126 -7.90 -10.73 4.34
N ASP A 127 -7.48 -10.61 3.09
CA ASP A 127 -8.33 -10.14 2.00
C ASP A 127 -9.58 -11.02 1.83
N GLY A 128 -9.39 -12.34 1.80
CA GLY A 128 -10.49 -13.29 1.76
C GLY A 128 -11.42 -13.18 2.96
N GLU A 129 -10.90 -12.94 4.18
CA GLU A 129 -11.72 -12.72 5.37
C GLU A 129 -12.54 -11.43 5.26
N ILE A 130 -11.95 -10.33 4.79
CA ILE A 130 -12.60 -9.02 4.60
C ILE A 130 -13.74 -9.14 3.58
N VAL A 131 -13.45 -9.69 2.39
CA VAL A 131 -14.44 -9.83 1.31
C VAL A 131 -15.60 -10.71 1.77
N ASN A 132 -15.31 -11.88 2.36
CA ASN A 132 -16.34 -12.80 2.84
C ASN A 132 -17.21 -12.18 3.94
N TYR A 133 -16.61 -11.44 4.87
CA TYR A 133 -17.35 -10.77 5.94
C TYR A 133 -18.24 -9.66 5.39
N TYR A 134 -17.72 -8.84 4.47
CA TYR A 134 -18.48 -7.78 3.81
C TYR A 134 -19.70 -8.36 3.06
N LEU A 135 -19.49 -9.38 2.23
CA LEU A 135 -20.57 -10.01 1.46
C LEU A 135 -21.66 -10.60 2.36
N LYS A 136 -21.29 -11.27 3.47
CA LYS A 136 -22.26 -11.80 4.44
C LYS A 136 -23.12 -10.70 5.07
N ASN A 137 -22.51 -9.56 5.42
CA ASN A 137 -23.25 -8.47 6.05
C ASN A 137 -24.12 -7.68 5.07
N VAL A 138 -23.69 -7.53 3.82
CA VAL A 138 -24.53 -6.91 2.78
C VAL A 138 -25.75 -7.78 2.49
N GLN A 139 -25.57 -9.08 2.31
CA GLN A 139 -26.69 -10.03 2.12
C GLN A 139 -27.63 -10.05 3.33
N ALA A 140 -27.11 -9.94 4.56
CA ALA A 140 -27.93 -9.85 5.77
C ALA A 140 -28.70 -8.52 5.91
N LYS A 141 -28.25 -7.42 5.29
CA LYS A 141 -28.96 -6.13 5.27
C LYS A 141 -30.12 -6.09 4.28
N GLU A 142 -30.09 -6.94 3.24
CA GLU A 142 -31.23 -7.11 2.30
C GLU A 142 -32.37 -7.93 2.92
N ASP A 143 -32.13 -8.60 4.05
CA ASP A 143 -33.17 -9.18 4.90
C ASP A 143 -33.83 -8.08 5.77
N PRO A 144 -35.16 -7.84 5.64
CA PRO A 144 -35.83 -6.67 6.23
C PRO A 144 -35.85 -6.64 7.77
N VAL A 145 -35.39 -7.70 8.45
CA VAL A 145 -35.37 -7.81 9.91
C VAL A 145 -34.08 -7.28 10.54
N MET A 146 -32.95 -7.29 9.81
CA MET A 146 -31.61 -6.95 10.33
C MET A 146 -31.16 -5.52 10.01
N SER A 147 -31.82 -4.84 9.08
CA SER A 147 -31.49 -3.49 8.60
C SER A 147 -31.64 -2.37 9.66
N ASN A 148 -32.37 -2.62 10.75
CA ASN A 148 -32.56 -1.65 11.83
C ASN A 148 -31.43 -1.64 12.88
N LEU A 149 -30.58 -2.68 12.96
CA LEU A 149 -29.51 -2.77 13.96
C LEU A 149 -28.20 -2.07 13.55
N PHE A 150 -27.99 -1.81 12.26
CA PHE A 150 -26.72 -1.28 11.74
C PHE A 150 -26.72 0.22 11.43
N LYS A 151 -27.82 0.94 11.67
CA LYS A 151 -27.94 2.37 11.36
C LYS A 151 -27.30 3.30 12.41
N GLU A 152 -26.91 2.80 13.58
CA GLU A 152 -26.49 3.68 14.69
C GLU A 152 -25.00 4.08 14.68
N ASN A 153 -24.14 3.52 13.82
CA ASN A 153 -22.68 3.69 13.91
C ASN A 153 -22.00 4.36 12.69
N GLU A 154 -22.70 5.19 11.91
CA GLU A 154 -22.14 5.81 10.69
C GLU A 154 -21.45 7.18 10.90
N ASP A 155 -21.27 7.66 12.14
CA ASP A 155 -20.59 8.94 12.39
C ASP A 155 -19.05 8.79 12.45
N CYS A 156 -18.41 8.71 11.27
CA CYS A 156 -16.97 8.89 11.12
C CYS A 156 -16.60 10.38 11.24
N THR A 157 -16.66 10.94 12.44
CA THR A 157 -16.25 12.34 12.69
C THR A 157 -14.73 12.43 12.87
N LEU A 158 -14.07 13.23 12.03
CA LEU A 158 -12.66 13.58 12.20
C LEU A 158 -12.48 14.43 13.48
N VAL A 159 -11.82 13.89 14.50
CA VAL A 159 -11.53 14.60 15.74
C VAL A 159 -10.19 15.32 15.62
N LEU A 160 -10.23 16.63 15.40
CA LEU A 160 -9.05 17.48 15.47
C LEU A 160 -8.77 17.81 16.94
N HIS A 161 -7.69 17.25 17.49
CA HIS A 161 -7.22 17.62 18.81
C HIS A 161 -6.62 19.03 18.78
N LYS A 162 -7.12 19.90 19.66
CA LYS A 162 -6.60 21.24 19.85
C LYS A 162 -5.31 21.16 20.66
N VAL A 163 -4.20 21.62 20.08
CA VAL A 163 -2.92 21.86 20.78
C VAL A 163 -2.95 23.23 21.43
#